data_AF-A0AAW4EVA7-F1
#
_entry.id   AF-A0AAW4EVA7-F1
#
_cell.length_a   1.000
_cell.length_b   1.000
_cell.length_c   1.000
_cell.angle_alpha   90.00
_cell.angle_beta   90.00
_cell.angle_gamma   90.00
#
_symmetry.space_group_name_H-M   'P 1'
#
loop_
_entity.id
_entity.type
_entity.pdbx_description
1 polymer ?
#
loop_
_entity_poly.entity_id
_entity_poly.type
_entity_poly.pdbx_seq_one_letter_code
_entity_poly.pdbx_strand_id
1 'polypeptide(L)'
;MASGNVLSRSILAAAFVVAAALPALAGAAPEAETTRFVRETRQLEVSPLQPGADDMRRWLFNWALETPDYQVIICPVLGLPETVDEETSIAPEVLAQQTFGNLAYQITEGSDGEELDRQLAGVESALKAYAVFMKADPSLKIPGVDHLAALKKAGTLRAHVAAVLEEKCGADAPRETLSLDAEDAAPSDLTVFLGDFLRGTSVVYPMQVGQWQAVDERRYDDVLGGASVRFERPGDKTGWIDLYFYPAGVQEPAQRREAAEGEREALLDARREQMASERDMSPLQSMVVPVASLGPGGPARVDANVLDFRYSHEGTAYSSVMVFAIDRMYAIKLRYSVEATAASREQARREAETFFKALLPGVEIISFGSCGGLPAEDQLRLRMGCVGADPLLPVVGEGQRELRFEYPAVHGAAGQ
;
A
#
# COMPACT_ATOMS: atom_id res chain seq x y z
N MET A 1 6.37 45.31 -91.04
CA MET A 1 6.39 43.93 -91.56
C MET A 1 6.78 42.99 -90.42
N ALA A 2 6.05 41.89 -90.31
CA ALA A 2 6.43 40.59 -89.74
C ALA A 2 6.87 40.47 -88.25
N SER A 3 5.92 39.91 -87.47
CA SER A 3 6.04 38.61 -86.79
C SER A 3 7.14 38.34 -85.75
N GLY A 4 6.71 38.12 -84.51
CA GLY A 4 6.67 36.76 -83.95
C GLY A 4 7.93 36.16 -83.28
N ASN A 5 8.00 36.38 -81.96
CA ASN A 5 8.00 35.37 -80.89
C ASN A 5 9.26 34.53 -80.50
N VAL A 6 9.36 34.37 -79.16
CA VAL A 6 9.87 33.29 -78.29
C VAL A 6 11.29 33.28 -77.66
N LEU A 7 11.26 33.11 -76.32
CA LEU A 7 12.11 32.31 -75.38
C LEU A 7 13.25 32.96 -74.57
N SER A 8 12.89 33.37 -73.33
CA SER A 8 13.31 32.84 -72.01
C SER A 8 14.80 32.66 -71.65
N ARG A 9 15.27 33.27 -70.54
CA ARG A 9 15.60 32.60 -69.25
C ARG A 9 16.47 33.44 -68.27
N SER A 10 15.99 33.47 -67.01
CA SER A 10 16.70 33.33 -65.73
C SER A 10 17.69 34.41 -65.22
N ILE A 11 17.32 35.09 -64.13
CA ILE A 11 18.20 35.83 -63.21
C ILE A 11 18.09 35.21 -61.81
N LEU A 12 19.23 34.86 -61.20
CA LEU A 12 19.37 34.41 -59.80
C LEU A 12 19.02 35.56 -58.83
N ALA A 13 18.25 35.26 -57.78
CA ALA A 13 18.09 36.11 -56.60
C ALA A 13 18.55 35.35 -55.35
N ALA A 14 19.52 35.92 -54.64
CA ALA A 14 20.06 35.42 -53.38
C ALA A 14 19.16 35.86 -52.21
N ALA A 15 18.72 34.92 -51.38
CA ALA A 15 17.94 35.18 -50.17
C ALA A 15 18.86 35.29 -48.94
N PHE A 16 18.85 36.46 -48.30
CA PHE A 16 19.37 36.68 -46.95
C PHE A 16 18.34 36.15 -45.93
N VAL A 17 18.70 35.14 -45.14
CA VAL A 17 17.92 34.69 -43.98
C VAL A 17 18.51 35.35 -42.73
N VAL A 18 17.74 36.26 -42.13
CA VAL A 18 18.00 36.80 -40.79
C VAL A 18 17.53 35.75 -39.78
N ALA A 19 18.46 35.08 -39.11
CA ALA A 19 18.16 34.19 -38.00
C ALA A 19 17.84 35.02 -36.75
N ALA A 20 16.56 35.08 -36.38
CA ALA A 20 16.14 35.60 -35.08
C ALA A 20 16.55 34.60 -33.99
N ALA A 21 17.54 34.97 -33.17
CA ALA A 21 17.87 34.24 -31.96
C ALA A 21 16.82 34.55 -30.89
N LEU A 22 15.87 33.64 -30.70
CA LEU A 22 15.02 33.61 -29.51
C LEU A 22 15.87 33.10 -28.34
N PRO A 23 15.94 33.81 -27.19
CA PRO A 23 16.54 33.26 -26.00
C PRO A 23 15.67 32.10 -25.51
N ALA A 24 16.19 30.88 -25.61
CA ALA A 24 15.60 29.73 -24.97
C ALA A 24 15.63 29.98 -23.45
N LEU A 25 14.46 30.28 -22.87
CA LEU A 25 14.20 30.04 -21.46
C LEU A 25 14.29 28.52 -21.25
N ALA A 26 15.50 28.03 -21.04
CA ALA A 26 15.71 26.71 -20.47
C ALA A 26 15.19 26.77 -19.03
N GLY A 27 13.92 26.42 -18.84
CA GLY A 27 13.42 26.07 -17.51
C GLY A 27 14.32 24.95 -16.99
N ALA A 28 14.85 25.11 -15.77
CA ALA A 28 15.58 24.04 -15.11
C ALA A 28 14.70 22.78 -15.16
N ALA A 29 15.29 21.65 -15.57
CA ALA A 29 14.59 20.38 -15.51
C ALA A 29 14.08 20.17 -14.07
N PRO A 30 12.86 19.62 -13.88
CA PRO A 30 12.40 19.24 -12.55
C PRO A 30 13.48 18.39 -11.86
N GLU A 31 13.78 18.70 -10.61
CA GLU A 31 14.71 17.91 -9.83
C GLU A 31 14.19 16.47 -9.72
N ALA A 32 15.07 15.49 -9.89
CA ALA A 32 14.72 14.09 -9.64
C ALA A 32 14.31 13.92 -8.17
N GLU A 33 13.21 13.21 -7.92
CA GLU A 33 12.68 13.06 -6.56
C GLU A 33 13.67 12.40 -5.60
N THR A 34 14.52 11.48 -6.09
CA THR A 34 15.63 10.90 -5.33
C THR A 34 16.67 11.93 -4.88
N THR A 35 16.93 12.95 -5.71
CA THR A 35 17.84 14.07 -5.35
C THR A 35 17.20 14.96 -4.30
N ARG A 36 15.89 15.22 -4.45
CA ARG A 36 15.10 15.94 -3.45
C ARG A 36 15.09 15.21 -2.11
N PHE A 37 14.88 13.89 -2.13
CA PHE A 37 14.88 13.03 -0.95
C PHE A 37 16.17 13.16 -0.16
N VAL A 38 17.32 12.91 -0.80
CA VAL A 38 18.63 13.02 -0.16
C VAL A 38 18.88 14.42 0.41
N ARG A 39 18.48 15.47 -0.32
CA ARG A 39 18.65 16.86 0.15
C ARG A 39 17.79 17.13 1.39
N GLU A 40 16.51 16.79 1.36
CA GLU A 40 15.59 17.05 2.47
C GLU A 40 15.97 16.25 3.72
N THR A 41 16.40 14.99 3.57
CA THR A 41 16.98 14.19 4.65
C THR A 41 18.14 14.92 5.32
N ARG A 42 19.13 15.37 4.53
CA ARG A 42 20.31 16.11 5.04
C ARG A 42 19.95 17.46 5.67
N GLN A 43 18.92 18.11 5.15
CA GLN A 43 18.42 19.36 5.72
C GLN A 43 17.85 19.11 7.13
N LEU A 44 17.08 18.04 7.33
CA LEU A 44 16.56 17.65 8.64
C LEU A 44 17.66 17.19 9.61
N GLU A 45 18.77 16.61 9.12
CA GLU A 45 19.95 16.32 9.97
C GLU A 45 20.55 17.58 10.61
N VAL A 46 20.48 18.72 9.93
CA VAL A 46 21.10 19.98 10.36
C VAL A 46 20.11 20.90 11.06
N SER A 47 18.85 20.91 10.63
CA SER A 47 17.81 21.84 11.09
C SER A 47 16.44 21.17 11.20
N PRO A 48 16.27 20.17 12.09
CA PRO A 48 15.02 19.43 12.22
C PRO A 48 13.86 20.26 12.78
N LEU A 49 14.11 21.45 13.35
CA LEU A 49 13.11 22.35 13.93
C LEU A 49 12.82 23.58 13.05
N GLN A 50 13.29 23.59 11.80
CA GLN A 50 13.07 24.72 10.90
C GLN A 50 11.58 24.86 10.51
N PRO A 51 11.12 26.09 10.16
CA PRO A 51 9.79 26.26 9.59
C PRO A 51 9.57 25.33 8.38
N GLY A 52 8.46 24.59 8.36
CA GLY A 52 8.15 23.62 7.31
C GLY A 52 8.80 22.24 7.48
N ALA A 53 9.49 21.97 8.59
CA ALA A 53 10.08 20.65 8.84
C ALA A 53 9.05 19.51 8.81
N ASP A 54 7.82 19.76 9.27
CA ASP A 54 6.77 18.74 9.28
C ASP A 54 6.26 18.41 7.87
N ASP A 55 6.15 19.41 7.00
CA ASP A 55 5.80 19.19 5.59
C ASP A 55 6.91 18.43 4.86
N MET A 56 8.18 18.69 5.20
CA MET A 56 9.31 17.93 4.68
C MET A 56 9.29 16.47 5.15
N ARG A 57 9.08 16.22 6.44
CA ARG A 57 8.94 14.86 6.97
C ARG A 57 7.79 14.11 6.30
N ARG A 58 6.63 14.76 6.15
CA ARG A 58 5.46 14.17 5.48
C ARG A 58 5.76 13.82 4.03
N TRP A 59 6.43 14.71 3.30
CA TRP A 59 6.82 14.43 1.91
C TRP A 59 7.81 13.26 1.82
N LEU A 60 8.84 13.24 2.68
CA LEU A 60 9.81 12.14 2.75
C LEU A 60 9.13 10.81 3.07
N PHE A 61 8.20 10.78 4.02
CA PHE A 61 7.45 9.57 4.35
C PHE A 61 6.59 9.08 3.18
N ASN A 62 5.78 9.95 2.57
CA ASN A 62 4.94 9.56 1.44
C ASN A 62 5.80 9.01 0.29
N TRP A 63 6.90 9.68 -0.02
CA TRP A 63 7.79 9.21 -1.08
C TRP A 63 8.45 7.86 -0.75
N ALA A 64 8.91 7.67 0.49
CA ALA A 64 9.50 6.42 0.95
C ALA A 64 8.50 5.25 0.95
N LEU A 65 7.21 5.51 1.12
CA LEU A 65 6.14 4.51 1.05
C LEU A 65 5.70 4.21 -0.39
N GLU A 66 5.82 5.17 -1.31
CA GLU A 66 5.36 5.04 -2.69
C GLU A 66 6.45 4.51 -3.64
N THR A 67 7.74 4.63 -3.29
CA THR A 67 8.84 4.19 -4.15
C THR A 67 9.06 2.67 -4.08
N PRO A 68 9.02 1.95 -5.22
CA PRO A 68 9.26 0.49 -5.24
C PRO A 68 10.76 0.14 -5.31
N ASP A 69 11.63 1.14 -5.54
CA ASP A 69 13.03 0.93 -5.90
C ASP A 69 13.95 0.67 -4.69
N TYR A 70 13.44 0.86 -3.47
CA TYR A 70 14.22 0.82 -2.25
C TYR A 70 13.46 0.18 -1.10
N GLN A 71 14.17 -0.54 -0.23
CA GLN A 71 13.56 -1.23 0.91
C GLN A 71 14.18 -0.71 2.20
N VAL A 72 13.35 -0.17 3.10
CA VAL A 72 13.81 0.24 4.43
C VAL A 72 13.33 -0.77 5.45
N ILE A 73 14.23 -1.67 5.86
CA ILE A 73 14.05 -2.43 7.10
C ILE A 73 14.41 -1.46 8.24
N ILE A 74 13.56 -1.33 9.25
CA ILE A 74 13.89 -0.53 10.44
C ILE A 74 14.15 -1.49 11.58
N CYS A 75 15.37 -1.45 12.10
CA CYS A 75 15.76 -2.20 13.27
C CYS A 75 15.61 -1.32 14.53
N PRO A 76 15.21 -1.89 15.68
CA PRO A 76 15.06 -1.17 16.95
C PRO A 76 16.43 -0.84 17.59
N VAL A 77 17.35 -0.29 16.79
CA VAL A 77 18.72 0.04 17.19
C VAL A 77 18.76 1.29 18.07
N LEU A 78 17.82 2.22 17.88
CA LEU A 78 17.78 3.49 18.61
C LEU A 78 17.54 3.37 20.11
N GLY A 79 17.08 2.20 20.59
CA GLY A 79 16.73 2.01 22.00
C GLY A 79 15.64 2.98 22.46
N LEU A 80 14.66 3.23 21.60
CA LEU A 80 13.50 4.06 21.93
C LEU A 80 12.68 3.36 23.03
N PRO A 81 12.06 4.11 23.96
CA PRO A 81 11.18 3.52 24.95
C PRO A 81 9.92 2.92 24.28
N GLU A 82 9.40 1.83 24.85
CA GLU A 82 8.20 1.14 24.34
C GLU A 82 6.93 2.01 24.39
N THR A 83 6.91 3.02 25.25
CA THR A 83 5.82 4.00 25.35
C THR A 83 6.38 5.40 25.39
N VAL A 84 5.75 6.30 24.63
CA VAL A 84 6.08 7.72 24.56
C VAL A 84 4.82 8.56 24.69
N ASP A 85 4.99 9.77 25.21
CA ASP A 85 3.96 10.80 25.14
C ASP A 85 4.09 11.49 23.77
N GLU A 86 3.12 11.27 22.89
CA GLU A 86 3.15 11.74 21.50
C GLU A 86 3.15 13.27 21.35
N GLU A 87 2.69 14.01 22.37
CA GLU A 87 2.66 15.48 22.32
C GLU A 87 4.01 16.11 22.70
N THR A 88 4.85 15.37 23.43
CA THR A 88 6.07 15.93 24.05
C THR A 88 7.35 15.18 23.70
N SER A 89 7.26 13.96 23.17
CA SER A 89 8.41 13.14 22.80
C SER A 89 8.87 13.42 21.37
N ILE A 90 10.19 13.51 21.17
CA ILE A 90 10.81 13.57 19.84
C ILE A 90 11.14 12.19 19.27
N ALA A 91 10.73 11.10 19.94
CA ALA A 91 11.05 9.74 19.50
C ALA A 91 10.54 9.43 18.07
N PRO A 92 9.31 9.83 17.68
CA PRO A 92 8.83 9.64 16.31
C PRO A 92 9.70 10.37 15.27
N GLU A 93 10.16 11.59 15.54
CA GLU A 93 10.99 12.36 14.63
C GLU A 93 12.42 11.81 14.53
N VAL A 94 12.99 11.34 15.64
CA VAL A 94 14.31 10.70 15.66
C VAL A 94 14.28 9.39 14.89
N LEU A 95 13.20 8.62 15.05
CA LEU A 95 12.95 7.42 14.28
C LEU A 95 12.78 7.70 12.78
N ALA A 96 11.93 8.66 12.44
CA ALA A 96 11.72 9.08 11.05
C ALA A 96 13.07 9.39 10.38
N GLN A 97 13.96 10.07 11.10
CA GLN A 97 15.29 10.38 10.60
C GLN A 97 16.16 9.14 10.37
N GLN A 98 16.02 8.06 11.15
CA GLN A 98 16.69 6.79 10.88
C GLN A 98 16.23 6.22 9.53
N THR A 99 14.93 6.21 9.29
CA THR A 99 14.32 5.75 8.03
C THR A 99 14.87 6.55 6.84
N PHE A 100 14.85 7.88 6.95
CA PHE A 100 15.30 8.77 5.89
C PHE A 100 16.81 8.64 5.62
N GLY A 101 17.62 8.49 6.68
CA GLY A 101 19.06 8.29 6.56
C GLY A 101 19.43 6.99 5.87
N ASN A 102 18.72 5.90 6.20
CA ASN A 102 18.88 4.60 5.55
C ASN A 102 18.54 4.69 4.06
N LEU A 103 17.38 5.26 3.73
CA LEU A 103 16.94 5.37 2.35
C LEU A 103 17.84 6.31 1.52
N ALA A 104 18.29 7.42 2.10
CA ALA A 104 19.24 8.32 1.46
C ALA A 104 20.58 7.63 1.15
N TYR A 105 21.04 6.71 2.01
CA TYR A 105 22.23 5.91 1.75
C TYR A 105 22.03 4.98 0.55
N GLN A 106 20.89 4.30 0.45
CA GLN A 106 20.58 3.44 -0.70
C GLN A 106 20.52 4.22 -2.02
N ILE A 107 19.99 5.44 -2.00
CA ILE A 107 19.96 6.32 -3.17
C ILE A 107 21.38 6.71 -3.61
N THR A 108 22.29 7.00 -2.67
CA THR A 108 23.62 7.52 -3.00
C THR A 108 24.66 6.44 -3.26
N GLU A 109 24.62 5.34 -2.51
CA GLU A 109 25.63 4.27 -2.53
C GLU A 109 25.13 2.99 -3.23
N GLY A 110 23.83 2.90 -3.53
CA GLY A 110 23.17 1.74 -4.13
C GLY A 110 22.37 0.89 -3.13
N SER A 111 21.32 0.23 -3.62
CA SER A 111 20.41 -0.60 -2.83
C SER A 111 21.02 -1.92 -2.37
N ASP A 112 22.01 -2.45 -3.10
CA ASP A 112 22.54 -3.82 -2.93
C ASP A 112 23.61 -3.94 -1.83
N GLY A 113 23.79 -2.90 -1.01
CA GLY A 113 24.78 -2.88 0.09
C GLY A 113 24.45 -3.82 1.26
N GLU A 114 25.38 -3.92 2.23
CA GLU A 114 25.14 -4.69 3.46
C GLU A 114 24.06 -4.02 4.32
N GLU A 115 23.19 -4.82 4.95
CA GLU A 115 22.15 -4.32 5.87
C GLU A 115 22.75 -3.52 7.03
N LEU A 116 23.92 -3.93 7.53
CA LEU A 116 24.66 -3.20 8.54
C LEU A 116 25.00 -1.77 8.11
N ASP A 117 25.37 -1.55 6.85
CA ASP A 117 25.73 -0.23 6.36
C ASP A 117 24.50 0.67 6.23
N ARG A 118 23.39 0.12 5.72
CA ARG A 118 22.10 0.83 5.65
C ARG A 118 21.61 1.25 7.04
N GLN A 119 21.65 0.35 8.01
CA GLN A 119 21.24 0.60 9.39
C GLN A 119 22.15 1.60 10.09
N LEU A 120 23.46 1.46 9.89
CA LEU A 120 24.43 2.40 10.45
C LEU A 120 24.21 3.81 9.88
N ALA A 121 23.97 3.94 8.58
CA ALA A 121 23.68 5.24 7.95
C ALA A 121 22.40 5.87 8.52
N GLY A 122 21.33 5.07 8.72
CA GLY A 122 20.12 5.52 9.39
C GLY A 122 20.39 6.02 10.82
N VAL A 123 21.04 5.21 11.65
CA VAL A 123 21.40 5.57 13.03
C VAL A 123 22.25 6.84 13.07
N GLU A 124 23.21 6.98 12.16
CA GLU A 124 24.05 8.17 12.10
C GLU A 124 23.27 9.43 11.70
N SER A 125 22.27 9.29 10.83
CA SER A 125 21.36 10.38 10.46
C SER A 125 20.51 10.82 11.65
N ALA A 126 19.90 9.85 12.36
CA ALA A 126 19.13 10.10 13.56
C ALA A 126 19.96 10.81 14.65
N LEU A 127 21.21 10.38 14.87
CA LEU A 127 22.12 11.01 15.83
C LEU A 127 22.47 12.46 15.49
N LYS A 128 22.52 12.83 14.20
CA LYS A 128 22.75 14.23 13.80
C LYS A 128 21.54 15.10 14.16
N ALA A 129 20.33 14.68 13.80
CA ALA A 129 19.11 15.41 14.14
C ALA A 129 18.90 15.50 15.67
N TYR A 130 19.09 14.38 16.38
CA TYR A 130 18.99 14.31 17.84
C TYR A 130 19.93 15.29 18.54
N ALA A 131 21.16 15.44 18.07
CA ALA A 131 22.10 16.44 18.62
C ALA A 131 21.57 17.88 18.50
N VAL A 132 20.77 18.19 17.46
CA VAL A 132 20.15 19.51 17.30
C VAL A 132 18.97 19.68 18.24
N PHE A 133 18.09 18.66 18.36
CA PHE A 133 17.01 18.68 19.34
C PHE A 133 17.53 18.88 20.77
N MET A 134 18.56 18.14 21.17
CA MET A 134 19.19 18.24 22.49
C MET A 134 19.83 19.61 22.76
N LYS A 135 20.29 20.30 21.72
CA LYS A 135 20.81 21.66 21.83
C LYS A 135 19.69 22.69 22.01
N ALA A 136 18.52 22.45 21.40
CA ALA A 136 17.36 23.32 21.52
C ALA A 136 16.67 23.15 22.87
N ASP A 137 16.44 21.90 23.29
CA ASP A 137 15.89 21.55 24.60
C ASP A 137 16.50 20.24 25.14
N PRO A 138 17.38 20.32 26.16
CA PRO A 138 17.96 19.13 26.80
C PRO A 138 16.94 18.22 27.52
N SER A 139 15.70 18.68 27.72
CA SER A 139 14.64 17.87 28.34
C SER A 139 14.16 16.72 27.43
N LEU A 140 14.35 16.87 26.11
CA LEU A 140 13.95 15.92 25.06
C LEU A 140 14.84 14.67 24.96
N LYS A 141 15.64 14.40 26.00
CA LYS A 141 16.62 13.32 25.99
C LYS A 141 15.95 11.95 25.87
N ILE A 142 16.55 11.08 25.07
CA ILE A 142 16.17 9.68 24.92
C ILE A 142 17.38 8.83 25.35
N PRO A 143 17.31 8.11 26.49
CA PRO A 143 18.45 7.38 27.05
C PRO A 143 19.12 6.40 26.08
N GLY A 144 18.34 5.69 25.25
CA GLY A 144 18.89 4.79 24.22
C GLY A 144 19.71 5.55 23.17
N VAL A 145 19.21 6.70 22.71
CA VAL A 145 19.89 7.52 21.70
C VAL A 145 21.13 8.21 22.29
N ASP A 146 21.08 8.62 23.57
CA ASP A 146 22.26 9.11 24.31
C ASP A 146 23.37 8.04 24.38
N HIS A 147 22.99 6.78 24.62
CA HIS A 147 23.93 5.66 24.64
C HIS A 147 24.61 5.49 23.27
N LEU A 148 23.84 5.53 22.18
CA LEU A 148 24.39 5.46 20.82
C LEU A 148 25.31 6.64 20.49
N ALA A 149 24.96 7.85 20.91
CA ALA A 149 25.82 9.03 20.75
C ALA A 149 27.18 8.84 21.47
N ALA A 150 27.17 8.23 22.66
CA ALA A 150 28.39 7.90 23.39
C ALA A 150 29.22 6.83 22.66
N LEU A 151 28.59 5.77 22.14
CA LEU A 151 29.25 4.73 21.35
C LEU A 151 29.85 5.28 20.05
N LYS A 152 29.18 6.23 19.40
CA LYS A 152 29.72 6.93 18.22
C LYS A 152 31.00 7.68 18.57
N LYS A 153 30.98 8.43 19.68
CA LYS A 153 32.16 9.16 20.17
C LYS A 153 33.31 8.22 20.56
N ALA A 154 32.99 7.02 21.05
CA ALA A 154 33.97 5.99 21.40
C ALA A 154 34.48 5.19 20.18
N GLY A 155 33.91 5.37 18.98
CA GLY A 155 34.27 4.62 17.78
C GLY A 155 33.76 3.17 17.76
N THR A 156 32.84 2.82 18.65
CA THR A 156 32.31 1.44 18.80
C THR A 156 30.88 1.28 18.30
N LEU A 157 30.28 2.34 17.72
CA LEU A 157 28.90 2.31 17.22
C LEU A 157 28.66 1.17 16.24
N ARG A 158 29.49 1.00 15.21
CA ARG A 158 29.31 -0.07 14.20
C ARG A 158 29.24 -1.45 14.82
N ALA A 159 30.11 -1.75 15.79
CA ALA A 159 30.13 -3.05 16.46
C ALA A 159 28.86 -3.28 17.29
N HIS A 160 28.36 -2.23 17.94
CA HIS A 160 27.10 -2.29 18.67
C HIS A 160 25.90 -2.49 17.72
N VAL A 161 25.82 -1.74 16.63
CA VAL A 161 24.77 -1.91 15.61
C VAL A 161 24.80 -3.33 15.04
N ALA A 162 25.99 -3.86 14.71
CA ALA A 162 26.13 -5.23 14.22
C ALA A 162 25.60 -6.27 15.23
N ALA A 163 25.91 -6.12 16.51
CA ALA A 163 25.41 -7.02 17.55
C ALA A 163 23.88 -6.93 17.72
N VAL A 164 23.31 -5.71 17.68
CA VAL A 164 21.86 -5.52 17.73
C VAL A 164 21.18 -6.11 16.50
N LEU A 165 21.80 -6.01 15.32
CA LEU A 165 21.25 -6.61 14.11
C LEU A 165 21.24 -8.13 14.18
N GLU A 166 22.29 -8.75 14.71
CA GLU A 166 22.35 -10.20 14.90
C GLU A 166 21.29 -10.69 15.91
N GLU A 167 21.11 -9.96 17.01
CA GLU A 167 20.19 -10.35 18.10
C GLU A 167 18.73 -10.03 17.78
N LYS A 168 18.46 -8.86 17.19
CA LYS A 168 17.11 -8.27 17.09
C LYS A 168 16.62 -8.06 15.65
N CYS A 169 17.47 -8.29 14.66
CA CYS A 169 17.12 -8.17 13.23
C CYS A 169 17.66 -9.31 12.36
N GLY A 170 18.10 -10.41 12.98
CA GLY A 170 18.43 -11.62 12.25
C GLY A 170 17.20 -12.15 11.50
N ALA A 171 17.40 -13.04 10.53
CA ALA A 171 16.29 -13.65 9.78
C ALA A 171 15.23 -14.31 10.69
N ASP A 172 15.63 -14.69 11.91
CA ASP A 172 14.82 -15.34 12.94
C ASP A 172 14.33 -14.40 14.06
N ALA A 173 14.71 -13.11 14.06
CA ALA A 173 14.28 -12.16 15.08
C ALA A 173 12.90 -11.57 14.75
N PRO A 174 12.00 -11.37 15.73
CA PRO A 174 10.72 -10.70 15.52
C PRO A 174 10.96 -9.31 14.94
N ARG A 175 10.58 -9.10 13.68
CA ARG A 175 10.73 -7.80 13.01
C ARG A 175 9.72 -6.84 13.61
N GLU A 176 10.19 -6.00 14.53
CA GLU A 176 9.44 -4.86 15.00
C GLU A 176 9.48 -3.79 13.91
N THR A 177 8.58 -3.92 12.93
CA THR A 177 8.28 -2.83 12.01
C THR A 177 7.72 -1.70 12.85
N LEU A 178 8.45 -0.60 12.91
CA LEU A 178 7.96 0.66 13.43
C LEU A 178 6.82 1.15 12.53
N SER A 179 5.64 0.70 12.92
CA SER A 179 4.36 1.25 12.55
C SER A 179 4.14 2.43 13.49
N LEU A 180 4.32 3.63 12.95
CA LEU A 180 3.58 4.77 13.48
C LEU A 180 2.15 4.48 13.03
N ASP A 181 1.35 4.05 13.99
CA ASP A 181 0.00 3.48 13.87
C ASP A 181 -0.06 2.02 13.37
N ALA A 182 0.30 1.07 14.23
CA ALA A 182 -0.31 -0.26 14.16
C ALA A 182 -0.65 -0.81 15.55
N GLU A 183 -1.75 -0.29 16.11
CA GLU A 183 -2.67 -1.19 16.81
C GLU A 183 -3.52 -2.02 15.83
N ASP A 184 -3.27 -1.96 14.52
CA ASP A 184 -4.00 -2.72 13.50
C ASP A 184 -3.09 -3.43 12.47
N ALA A 185 -1.91 -3.90 12.90
CA ALA A 185 -1.10 -4.79 12.08
C ALA A 185 -1.82 -6.14 12.00
N ALA A 186 -2.21 -6.51 10.79
CA ALA A 186 -2.75 -7.83 10.50
C ALA A 186 -1.83 -8.90 11.15
N PRO A 187 -2.40 -9.92 11.83
CA PRO A 187 -1.64 -10.79 12.71
C PRO A 187 -0.47 -11.42 11.97
N SER A 188 0.68 -11.53 12.64
CA SER A 188 1.92 -12.20 12.17
C SER A 188 1.67 -13.58 11.52
N ASP A 189 0.54 -14.19 11.86
CA ASP A 189 0.01 -15.44 11.31
C ASP A 189 -0.23 -15.39 9.79
N LEU A 190 -0.56 -14.22 9.21
CA LEU A 190 -0.83 -14.10 7.77
C LEU A 190 0.42 -14.32 6.93
N THR A 191 1.56 -13.78 7.35
CA THR A 191 2.85 -14.01 6.68
C THR A 191 3.32 -15.46 6.79
N VAL A 192 3.08 -16.12 7.92
CA VAL A 192 3.37 -17.56 8.12
C VAL A 192 2.41 -18.43 7.30
N PHE A 193 1.21 -17.91 7.02
CA PHE A 193 0.19 -18.56 6.20
C PHE A 193 0.47 -18.46 4.68
N LEU A 194 1.22 -17.46 4.22
CA LEU A 194 1.61 -17.33 2.82
C LEU A 194 3.02 -17.90 2.58
N GLY A 195 3.29 -18.45 1.39
CA GLY A 195 4.58 -19.04 1.02
C GLY A 195 4.75 -20.49 1.48
N ASP A 196 4.32 -20.81 2.71
CA ASP A 196 4.41 -22.15 3.30
C ASP A 196 3.07 -22.88 3.32
N PHE A 197 2.01 -22.25 3.85
CA PHE A 197 0.66 -22.84 3.88
C PHE A 197 -0.06 -22.68 2.53
N LEU A 198 -0.15 -21.45 2.00
CA LEU A 198 -0.58 -21.18 0.62
C LEU A 198 0.64 -20.87 -0.25
N ARG A 199 0.80 -21.61 -1.34
CA ARG A 199 1.79 -21.32 -2.40
C ARG A 199 1.22 -20.44 -3.50
N GLY A 200 -0.09 -20.46 -3.68
CA GLY A 200 -0.76 -19.53 -4.57
C GLY A 200 -2.28 -19.62 -4.47
N THR A 201 -2.93 -18.64 -5.09
CA THR A 201 -4.38 -18.58 -5.18
C THR A 201 -4.79 -18.06 -6.55
N SER A 202 -5.83 -18.67 -7.09
CA SER A 202 -6.55 -18.17 -8.27
C SER A 202 -7.91 -17.64 -7.85
N VAL A 203 -8.20 -16.41 -8.22
CA VAL A 203 -9.52 -15.77 -8.08
C VAL A 203 -10.12 -15.59 -9.46
N VAL A 204 -11.18 -16.33 -9.78
CA VAL A 204 -11.96 -16.16 -11.00
C VAL A 204 -13.19 -15.31 -10.71
N TYR A 205 -13.40 -14.26 -11.50
CA TYR A 205 -14.52 -13.33 -11.32
C TYR A 205 -15.20 -13.00 -12.64
N PRO A 206 -16.50 -12.65 -12.64
CA PRO A 206 -17.22 -12.27 -13.85
C PRO A 206 -16.85 -10.85 -14.30
N MET A 207 -16.63 -10.68 -15.60
CA MET A 207 -16.30 -9.39 -16.22
C MET A 207 -17.52 -8.46 -16.38
N GLN A 208 -18.74 -8.99 -16.22
CA GLN A 208 -19.99 -8.24 -16.31
C GLN A 208 -20.92 -8.65 -15.17
N VAL A 209 -21.47 -7.67 -14.45
CA VAL A 209 -22.50 -7.88 -13.42
C VAL A 209 -23.64 -6.89 -13.64
N GLY A 210 -24.76 -7.37 -14.19
CA GLY A 210 -25.86 -6.49 -14.58
C GLY A 210 -25.39 -5.45 -15.61
N GLN A 211 -25.46 -4.17 -15.27
CA GLN A 211 -25.04 -3.04 -16.12
C GLN A 211 -23.54 -2.71 -15.99
N TRP A 212 -22.84 -3.32 -15.04
CA TRP A 212 -21.46 -3.00 -14.70
C TRP A 212 -20.46 -3.86 -15.46
N GLN A 213 -19.42 -3.24 -16.01
CA GLN A 213 -18.34 -3.88 -16.75
C GLN A 213 -17.01 -3.68 -16.05
N ALA A 214 -16.24 -4.75 -15.90
CA ALA A 214 -14.85 -4.67 -15.47
C ALA A 214 -14.04 -4.00 -16.59
N VAL A 215 -13.47 -2.83 -16.29
CA VAL A 215 -12.75 -1.97 -17.26
C VAL A 215 -11.26 -1.87 -16.97
N ASP A 216 -10.86 -2.08 -15.72
CA ASP A 216 -9.47 -1.97 -15.30
C ASP A 216 -9.14 -2.96 -14.17
N GLU A 217 -7.87 -3.33 -14.08
CA GLU A 217 -7.33 -4.28 -13.10
C GLU A 217 -5.97 -3.76 -12.61
N ARG A 218 -5.83 -3.58 -11.30
CA ARG A 218 -4.57 -3.20 -10.65
C ARG A 218 -4.13 -4.33 -9.73
N ARG A 219 -2.88 -4.78 -9.89
CA ARG A 219 -2.20 -5.66 -8.95
C ARG A 219 -1.26 -4.81 -8.09
N TYR A 220 -1.21 -5.09 -6.80
CA TYR A 220 -0.32 -4.42 -5.88
C TYR A 220 1.00 -5.21 -5.78
N ASP A 221 2.11 -4.50 -5.63
CA ASP A 221 3.44 -5.14 -5.60
C ASP A 221 3.65 -5.91 -4.29
N ASP A 222 3.06 -5.43 -3.20
CA ASP A 222 2.90 -6.23 -2.00
C ASP A 222 1.84 -7.31 -2.23
N VAL A 223 2.25 -8.56 -2.08
CA VAL A 223 1.40 -9.73 -2.24
C VAL A 223 0.25 -9.76 -1.22
N LEU A 224 0.42 -9.10 -0.06
CA LEU A 224 -0.64 -8.89 0.93
C LEU A 224 -1.66 -7.84 0.49
N GLY A 225 -1.26 -6.88 -0.35
CA GLY A 225 -2.15 -5.89 -0.95
C GLY A 225 -3.10 -6.49 -2.01
N GLY A 226 -2.72 -7.64 -2.58
CA GLY A 226 -3.56 -8.40 -3.51
C GLY A 226 -3.81 -7.67 -4.83
N ALA A 227 -5.07 -7.54 -5.24
CA ALA A 227 -5.46 -6.84 -6.46
C ALA A 227 -6.82 -6.17 -6.34
N SER A 228 -7.09 -5.21 -7.24
CA SER A 228 -8.40 -4.58 -7.38
C SER A 228 -8.86 -4.53 -8.83
N VAL A 229 -10.16 -4.66 -9.03
CA VAL A 229 -10.82 -4.59 -10.33
C VAL A 229 -11.81 -3.43 -10.31
N ARG A 230 -11.72 -2.54 -11.30
CA ARG A 230 -12.67 -1.45 -11.46
C ARG A 230 -13.82 -1.86 -12.37
N PHE A 231 -15.03 -1.61 -11.90
CA PHE A 231 -16.27 -1.75 -12.64
C PHE A 231 -16.89 -0.38 -12.92
N GLU A 232 -17.30 -0.16 -14.17
CA GLU A 232 -17.96 1.06 -14.63
C GLU A 232 -19.22 0.72 -15.45
N ARG A 233 -20.15 1.67 -15.53
CA ARG A 233 -21.30 1.58 -16.43
C ARG A 233 -20.93 2.21 -17.77
N PRO A 234 -21.04 1.49 -18.91
CA PRO A 234 -20.67 2.04 -20.21
C PRO A 234 -21.40 3.35 -20.52
N GLY A 235 -20.63 4.42 -20.75
CA GLY A 235 -21.16 5.74 -21.07
C GLY A 235 -21.64 6.58 -19.88
N ASP A 236 -21.53 6.06 -18.65
CA ASP A 236 -21.88 6.77 -17.42
C ASP A 236 -20.66 6.88 -16.51
N LYS A 237 -20.22 8.13 -16.27
CA LYS A 237 -19.04 8.46 -15.46
C LYS A 237 -19.39 8.93 -14.05
N THR A 238 -20.68 8.91 -13.68
CA THR A 238 -21.14 9.45 -12.39
C THR A 238 -20.76 8.56 -11.21
N GLY A 239 -20.37 7.32 -11.45
CA GLY A 239 -19.92 6.43 -10.38
C GLY A 239 -19.15 5.21 -10.88
N TRP A 240 -18.38 4.62 -9.98
CA TRP A 240 -17.53 3.46 -10.24
C TRP A 240 -17.46 2.56 -9.00
N ILE A 241 -17.24 1.27 -9.24
CA ILE A 241 -17.04 0.27 -8.20
C ILE A 241 -15.61 -0.24 -8.27
N ASP A 242 -14.87 -0.15 -7.17
CA ASP A 242 -13.58 -0.82 -7.01
C ASP A 242 -13.78 -2.07 -6.14
N LEU A 243 -13.43 -3.24 -6.68
CA LEU A 243 -13.53 -4.54 -6.02
C LEU A 243 -12.13 -5.07 -5.72
N TYR A 244 -11.80 -5.23 -4.44
CA TYR A 244 -10.50 -5.65 -3.96
C TYR A 244 -10.54 -7.11 -3.51
N PHE A 245 -9.46 -7.84 -3.82
CA PHE A 245 -9.19 -9.20 -3.39
C PHE A 245 -7.81 -9.25 -2.75
N TYR A 246 -7.73 -9.63 -1.48
CA TYR A 246 -6.46 -9.77 -0.78
C TYR A 246 -6.51 -10.91 0.24
N PRO A 247 -5.36 -11.55 0.53
CA PRO A 247 -5.30 -12.64 1.49
C PRO A 247 -5.69 -12.14 2.89
N ALA A 248 -6.58 -12.87 3.54
CA ALA A 248 -7.07 -12.60 4.90
C ALA A 248 -6.87 -13.78 5.85
N GLY A 249 -6.39 -14.93 5.35
CA GLY A 249 -6.13 -16.12 6.16
C GLY A 249 -7.40 -16.75 6.76
N VAL A 250 -7.21 -17.67 7.71
CA VAL A 250 -8.32 -18.31 8.42
C VAL A 250 -8.77 -17.41 9.56
N GLN A 251 -10.02 -16.98 9.53
CA GLN A 251 -10.58 -16.02 10.48
C GLN A 251 -11.83 -16.58 11.15
N GLU A 252 -11.88 -16.54 12.48
CA GLU A 252 -13.07 -16.84 13.26
C GLU A 252 -14.12 -15.72 13.08
N PRO A 253 -15.43 -15.99 13.29
CA PRO A 253 -16.49 -14.99 13.08
C PRO A 253 -16.28 -13.65 13.79
N ALA A 254 -15.71 -13.66 15.00
CA ALA A 254 -15.40 -12.43 15.74
C ALA A 254 -14.29 -11.61 15.05
N GLN A 255 -13.20 -12.28 14.63
CA GLN A 255 -12.08 -11.65 13.93
C GLN A 255 -12.53 -11.09 12.57
N ARG A 256 -13.44 -11.78 11.87
CA ARG A 256 -14.03 -11.25 10.62
C ARG A 256 -14.81 -9.95 10.83
N ARG A 257 -15.44 -9.76 11.99
CA ARG A 257 -16.14 -8.52 12.34
C ARG A 257 -15.17 -7.41 12.71
N GLU A 258 -14.14 -7.74 13.49
CA GLU A 258 -13.05 -6.83 13.85
C GLU A 258 -12.33 -6.30 12.61
N ALA A 259 -11.95 -7.18 11.67
CA ALA A 259 -11.36 -6.79 10.39
C ALA A 259 -12.27 -5.84 9.59
N ALA A 260 -13.59 -6.01 9.66
CA ALA A 260 -14.52 -5.10 9.00
C ALA A 260 -14.53 -3.71 9.68
N GLU A 261 -14.46 -3.65 11.01
CA GLU A 261 -14.38 -2.39 11.77
C GLU A 261 -13.06 -1.67 11.50
N GLY A 262 -11.92 -2.38 11.43
CA GLY A 262 -10.63 -1.78 11.04
C GLY A 262 -10.68 -1.15 9.64
N GLU A 263 -11.32 -1.82 8.67
CA GLU A 263 -11.55 -1.23 7.34
C GLU A 263 -12.43 0.02 7.37
N ARG A 264 -13.38 0.07 8.30
CA ARG A 264 -14.20 1.26 8.51
C ARG A 264 -13.37 2.40 9.10
N GLU A 265 -12.50 2.12 10.07
CA GLU A 265 -11.63 3.11 10.70
C GLU A 265 -10.60 3.66 9.71
N ALA A 266 -9.95 2.80 8.94
CA ALA A 266 -9.05 3.21 7.86
C ALA A 266 -9.75 4.12 6.81
N LEU A 267 -11.03 3.85 6.50
CA LEU A 267 -11.81 4.73 5.62
C LEU A 267 -12.15 6.09 6.26
N LEU A 268 -12.41 6.12 7.58
CA LEU A 268 -12.63 7.38 8.30
C LEU A 268 -11.38 8.22 8.27
N ASP A 269 -10.22 7.64 8.56
CA ASP A 269 -8.95 8.36 8.57
C ASP A 269 -8.58 8.88 7.18
N ALA A 270 -8.66 8.02 6.16
CA ALA A 270 -8.36 8.40 4.79
C ALA A 270 -9.31 9.46 4.20
N ARG A 271 -10.49 9.67 4.80
CA ARG A 271 -11.52 10.60 4.30
C ARG A 271 -11.88 11.70 5.28
N ARG A 272 -11.19 11.80 6.42
CA ARG A 272 -11.51 12.72 7.52
C ARG A 272 -11.69 14.16 7.05
N GLU A 273 -10.76 14.66 6.24
CA GLU A 273 -10.79 16.04 5.70
C GLU A 273 -11.86 16.27 4.62
N GLN A 274 -12.31 15.18 3.98
CA GLN A 274 -13.28 15.20 2.89
C GLN A 274 -14.72 14.99 3.40
N MET A 275 -14.88 14.58 4.66
CA MET A 275 -16.16 14.38 5.31
C MET A 275 -16.55 15.62 6.12
N ALA A 276 -17.84 15.97 6.14
CA ALA A 276 -18.31 17.07 6.97
C ALA A 276 -18.35 16.69 8.47
N SER A 277 -18.61 15.41 8.75
CA SER A 277 -18.54 14.82 10.08
C SER A 277 -18.29 13.32 9.99
N GLU A 278 -17.60 12.72 10.96
CA GLU A 278 -17.51 11.25 11.08
C GLU A 278 -18.89 10.57 11.16
N ARG A 279 -19.92 11.29 11.65
CA ARG A 279 -21.32 10.81 11.68
C ARG A 279 -21.94 10.66 10.30
N ASP A 280 -21.31 11.18 9.26
CA ASP A 280 -21.76 10.98 7.89
C ASP A 280 -21.51 9.55 7.41
N MET A 281 -20.71 8.77 8.13
CA MET A 281 -20.54 7.33 7.93
C MET A 281 -21.44 6.52 8.87
N SER A 282 -22.21 5.59 8.32
CA SER A 282 -23.05 4.68 9.10
C SER A 282 -22.19 3.69 9.90
N PRO A 283 -22.69 3.17 11.04
CA PRO A 283 -22.10 1.98 11.64
C PRO A 283 -22.17 0.79 10.68
N LEU A 284 -21.30 -0.20 10.87
CA LEU A 284 -21.32 -1.43 10.09
C LEU A 284 -22.58 -2.25 10.37
N GLN A 285 -23.30 -2.57 9.31
CA GLN A 285 -24.49 -3.41 9.35
C GLN A 285 -24.22 -4.75 8.69
N SER A 286 -24.69 -5.83 9.29
CA SER A 286 -24.52 -7.17 8.74
C SER A 286 -25.44 -7.39 7.53
N MET A 287 -24.93 -8.08 6.53
CA MET A 287 -25.68 -8.58 5.39
C MET A 287 -25.24 -10.01 5.09
N VAL A 288 -26.13 -10.81 4.51
CA VAL A 288 -25.83 -12.18 4.12
C VAL A 288 -25.97 -12.29 2.61
N VAL A 289 -24.98 -12.91 1.98
CA VAL A 289 -24.96 -13.17 0.54
C VAL A 289 -25.13 -14.67 0.32
N PRO A 290 -26.20 -15.12 -0.34
CA PRO A 290 -26.34 -16.53 -0.70
C PRO A 290 -25.28 -16.88 -1.76
N VAL A 291 -24.60 -18.00 -1.61
CA VAL A 291 -23.63 -18.51 -2.59
C VAL A 291 -23.89 -19.98 -2.87
N ALA A 292 -23.54 -20.45 -4.07
CA ALA A 292 -23.65 -21.86 -4.41
C ALA A 292 -22.62 -22.65 -3.59
N SER A 293 -23.07 -23.71 -2.90
CA SER A 293 -22.17 -24.58 -2.15
C SER A 293 -21.22 -25.30 -3.11
N LEU A 294 -19.90 -25.10 -2.96
CA LEU A 294 -18.86 -25.69 -3.80
C LEU A 294 -18.60 -27.20 -3.51
N GLY A 295 -19.44 -27.82 -2.69
CA GLY A 295 -19.36 -29.25 -2.38
C GLY A 295 -20.08 -29.64 -1.09
N PRO A 296 -19.97 -30.91 -0.64
CA PRO A 296 -20.53 -31.37 0.62
C PRO A 296 -19.80 -30.69 1.80
N GLY A 297 -20.47 -29.72 2.43
CA GLY A 297 -19.97 -28.98 3.59
C GLY A 297 -19.45 -27.56 3.32
N GLY A 298 -19.54 -27.06 2.08
CA GLY A 298 -19.24 -25.66 1.78
C GLY A 298 -20.32 -24.71 2.34
N PRO A 299 -19.97 -23.47 2.72
CA PRO A 299 -20.96 -22.51 3.20
C PRO A 299 -21.90 -22.13 2.06
N ALA A 300 -23.21 -22.30 2.24
CA ALA A 300 -24.24 -21.85 1.29
C ALA A 300 -24.53 -20.33 1.37
N ARG A 301 -23.75 -19.61 2.17
CA ARG A 301 -23.88 -18.18 2.44
C ARG A 301 -22.54 -17.61 2.90
N VAL A 302 -22.29 -16.37 2.54
CA VAL A 302 -21.17 -15.57 3.05
C VAL A 302 -21.74 -14.43 3.89
N ASP A 303 -21.22 -14.30 5.11
CA ASP A 303 -21.50 -13.16 5.98
C ASP A 303 -20.64 -11.97 5.52
N ALA A 304 -21.28 -10.82 5.31
CA ALA A 304 -20.63 -9.60 4.92
C ALA A 304 -21.11 -8.42 5.79
N ASN A 305 -20.36 -7.34 5.80
CA ASN A 305 -20.72 -6.11 6.47
C ASN A 305 -20.79 -4.98 5.46
N VAL A 306 -21.73 -4.05 5.65
CA VAL A 306 -21.94 -2.89 4.79
C VAL A 306 -22.02 -1.62 5.61
N LEU A 307 -21.40 -0.56 5.09
CA LEU A 307 -21.60 0.80 5.57
C LEU A 307 -21.74 1.76 4.39
N ASP A 308 -22.33 2.91 4.64
CA ASP A 308 -22.50 3.98 3.67
C ASP A 308 -22.07 5.32 4.28
N PHE A 309 -21.50 6.18 3.45
CA PHE A 309 -20.98 7.48 3.88
C PHE A 309 -21.06 8.54 2.79
N ARG A 310 -20.81 9.80 3.18
CA ARG A 310 -20.69 10.93 2.25
C ARG A 310 -19.34 11.59 2.41
N TYR A 311 -18.76 12.01 1.30
CA TYR A 311 -17.57 12.85 1.28
C TYR A 311 -17.63 13.80 0.09
N SER A 312 -16.82 14.85 0.11
CA SER A 312 -16.64 15.78 -1.00
C SER A 312 -15.20 15.77 -1.47
N HIS A 313 -15.00 15.72 -2.77
CA HIS A 313 -13.68 15.78 -3.38
C HIS A 313 -13.71 16.74 -4.56
N GLU A 314 -12.80 17.70 -4.58
CA GLU A 314 -12.71 18.75 -5.62
C GLU A 314 -14.05 19.49 -5.88
N GLY A 315 -14.84 19.69 -4.84
CA GLY A 315 -16.15 20.37 -4.92
C GLY A 315 -17.32 19.48 -5.36
N THR A 316 -17.06 18.21 -5.68
CA THR A 316 -18.10 17.22 -6.01
C THR A 316 -18.44 16.39 -4.78
N ALA A 317 -19.74 16.34 -4.44
CA ALA A 317 -20.24 15.52 -3.34
C ALA A 317 -20.53 14.09 -3.83
N TYR A 318 -20.12 13.09 -3.05
CA TYR A 318 -20.30 11.68 -3.35
C TYR A 318 -21.10 10.97 -2.27
N SER A 319 -21.96 10.05 -2.69
CA SER A 319 -22.51 8.95 -1.89
C SER A 319 -21.60 7.74 -2.07
N SER A 320 -21.09 7.18 -0.98
CA SER A 320 -20.14 6.07 -1.03
C SER A 320 -20.57 4.91 -0.13
N VAL A 321 -20.19 3.70 -0.51
CA VAL A 321 -20.56 2.46 0.18
C VAL A 321 -19.35 1.55 0.23
N MET A 322 -19.15 0.91 1.39
CA MET A 322 -18.25 -0.23 1.50
C MET A 322 -19.07 -1.48 1.78
N VAL A 323 -18.78 -2.56 1.06
CA VAL A 323 -19.16 -3.92 1.47
C VAL A 323 -17.88 -4.72 1.71
N PHE A 324 -17.80 -5.42 2.83
CA PHE A 324 -16.64 -6.21 3.21
C PHE A 324 -17.07 -7.61 3.60
N ALA A 325 -16.43 -8.62 3.01
CA ALA A 325 -16.65 -10.03 3.31
C ALA A 325 -15.31 -10.75 3.37
N ILE A 326 -15.24 -11.83 4.15
CA ILE A 326 -14.14 -12.78 4.06
C ILE A 326 -14.73 -14.12 3.64
N ASP A 327 -14.25 -14.61 2.50
CA ASP A 327 -14.65 -15.88 1.90
C ASP A 327 -13.40 -16.63 1.44
N ARG A 328 -13.33 -17.92 1.76
CA ARG A 328 -12.22 -18.82 1.37
C ARG A 328 -10.82 -18.24 1.60
N MET A 329 -10.63 -17.65 2.79
CA MET A 329 -9.37 -17.04 3.27
C MET A 329 -8.96 -15.74 2.55
N TYR A 330 -9.89 -15.15 1.82
CA TYR A 330 -9.69 -13.90 1.09
C TYR A 330 -10.69 -12.85 1.55
N ALA A 331 -10.20 -11.63 1.77
CA ALA A 331 -11.04 -10.47 1.89
C ALA A 331 -11.53 -10.05 0.50
N ILE A 332 -12.83 -9.81 0.41
CA ILE A 332 -13.51 -9.29 -0.77
C ILE A 332 -14.15 -7.98 -0.34
N LYS A 333 -13.51 -6.88 -0.72
CA LYS A 333 -13.93 -5.53 -0.36
C LYS A 333 -14.46 -4.82 -1.59
N LEU A 334 -15.67 -4.30 -1.52
CA LEU A 334 -16.27 -3.45 -2.53
C LEU A 334 -16.27 -2.01 -2.01
N ARG A 335 -15.79 -1.08 -2.82
CA ARG A 335 -16.00 0.35 -2.64
C ARG A 335 -16.77 0.90 -3.82
N TYR A 336 -17.95 1.42 -3.56
CA TYR A 336 -18.75 2.14 -4.56
C TYR A 336 -18.74 3.62 -4.23
N SER A 337 -18.45 4.47 -5.22
CA SER A 337 -18.67 5.92 -5.12
C SER A 337 -19.51 6.38 -6.31
N VAL A 338 -20.48 7.24 -6.03
CA VAL A 338 -21.35 7.86 -7.04
C VAL A 338 -21.65 9.30 -6.65
N GLU A 339 -21.70 10.19 -7.63
CA GLU A 339 -22.06 11.59 -7.41
C GLU A 339 -23.42 11.69 -6.71
N ALA A 340 -23.50 12.53 -5.68
CA ALA A 340 -24.70 12.69 -4.86
C ALA A 340 -25.89 13.28 -5.65
N THR A 341 -25.64 13.88 -6.82
CA THR A 341 -26.63 14.35 -7.79
C THR A 341 -27.28 13.21 -8.58
N ALA A 342 -26.54 12.11 -8.78
CA ALA A 342 -27.01 10.93 -9.52
C ALA A 342 -27.71 9.92 -8.60
N ALA A 343 -27.21 9.73 -7.37
CA ALA A 343 -27.81 8.81 -6.40
C ALA A 343 -27.67 9.26 -4.95
N SER A 344 -28.76 9.13 -4.20
CA SER A 344 -28.76 9.31 -2.74
C SER A 344 -27.93 8.24 -2.04
N ARG A 345 -27.56 8.48 -0.78
CA ARG A 345 -26.80 7.54 0.04
C ARG A 345 -27.49 6.18 0.17
N GLU A 346 -28.82 6.19 0.34
CA GLU A 346 -29.63 4.98 0.42
C GLU A 346 -29.77 4.28 -0.94
N GLN A 347 -29.82 5.03 -2.04
CA GLN A 347 -29.83 4.45 -3.39
C GLN A 347 -28.48 3.79 -3.70
N ALA A 348 -27.37 4.48 -3.43
CA ALA A 348 -26.03 3.96 -3.62
C ALA A 348 -25.82 2.67 -2.82
N ARG A 349 -26.27 2.65 -1.56
CA ARG A 349 -26.23 1.46 -0.71
C ARG A 349 -26.99 0.28 -1.30
N ARG A 350 -28.24 0.48 -1.70
CA ARG A 350 -29.05 -0.60 -2.32
C ARG A 350 -28.39 -1.13 -3.59
N GLU A 351 -27.80 -0.25 -4.39
CA GLU A 351 -27.11 -0.64 -5.61
C GLU A 351 -25.85 -1.46 -5.31
N ALA A 352 -25.00 -1.02 -4.39
CA ALA A 352 -23.82 -1.78 -3.95
C ALA A 352 -24.19 -3.16 -3.39
N GLU A 353 -25.20 -3.23 -2.52
CA GLU A 353 -25.70 -4.51 -2.01
C GLU A 353 -26.24 -5.42 -3.12
N THR A 354 -26.93 -4.86 -4.11
CA THR A 354 -27.46 -5.62 -5.25
C THR A 354 -26.35 -6.14 -6.14
N PHE A 355 -25.37 -5.29 -6.47
CA PHE A 355 -24.19 -5.68 -7.22
C PHE A 355 -23.43 -6.79 -6.51
N PHE A 356 -23.12 -6.63 -5.22
CA PHE A 356 -22.33 -7.59 -4.46
C PHE A 356 -23.01 -8.95 -4.35
N LYS A 357 -24.34 -8.97 -4.13
CA LYS A 357 -25.15 -10.19 -4.12
C LYS A 357 -25.19 -10.91 -5.47
N ALA A 358 -25.12 -10.16 -6.58
CA ALA A 358 -25.09 -10.72 -7.93
C ALA A 358 -23.69 -11.20 -8.34
N LEU A 359 -22.65 -10.50 -7.90
CA LEU A 359 -21.25 -10.79 -8.19
C LEU A 359 -20.77 -12.06 -7.47
N LEU A 360 -20.93 -12.10 -6.14
CA LEU A 360 -20.25 -13.09 -5.29
C LEU A 360 -20.52 -14.55 -5.66
N PRO A 361 -21.74 -14.96 -6.07
CA PRO A 361 -21.99 -16.33 -6.53
C PRO A 361 -21.17 -16.74 -7.76
N GLY A 362 -20.73 -15.78 -8.58
CA GLY A 362 -19.89 -16.00 -9.75
C GLY A 362 -18.38 -15.87 -9.47
N VAL A 363 -17.99 -15.61 -8.22
CA VAL A 363 -16.58 -15.52 -7.79
C VAL A 363 -16.10 -16.87 -7.28
N GLU A 364 -15.05 -17.39 -7.89
CA GLU A 364 -14.36 -18.60 -7.46
C GLU A 364 -12.99 -18.24 -6.89
N ILE A 365 -12.68 -18.74 -5.70
CA ILE A 365 -11.39 -18.58 -5.02
C ILE A 365 -10.86 -19.97 -4.74
N ILE A 366 -9.73 -20.29 -5.35
CA ILE A 366 -9.05 -21.57 -5.23
C ILE A 366 -7.63 -21.31 -4.78
N SER A 367 -7.29 -21.71 -3.56
CA SER A 367 -5.93 -21.63 -3.03
C SER A 367 -5.28 -23.00 -3.01
N PHE A 368 -3.97 -23.07 -3.29
CA PHE A 368 -3.19 -24.30 -3.25
C PHE A 368 -1.90 -24.08 -2.47
N GLY A 369 -1.36 -25.14 -1.88
CA GLY A 369 -0.18 -25.08 -1.02
C GLY A 369 -0.09 -26.29 -0.08
N SER A 370 0.75 -26.24 0.95
CA SER A 370 0.79 -27.35 1.92
C SER A 370 -0.55 -27.53 2.64
N CYS A 371 -1.39 -26.49 2.66
CA CYS A 371 -2.69 -26.47 3.31
C CYS A 371 -2.60 -26.97 4.77
N GLY A 372 -1.44 -26.83 5.41
CA GLY A 372 -1.16 -27.31 6.77
C GLY A 372 -1.46 -28.80 6.93
N GLY A 373 -0.49 -29.69 6.68
CA GLY A 373 -0.60 -31.16 6.80
C GLY A 373 -1.07 -31.64 8.19
N LEU A 374 -2.36 -31.49 8.46
CA LEU A 374 -2.99 -31.65 9.77
C LEU A 374 -3.89 -32.89 9.83
N PRO A 375 -4.23 -33.36 11.05
CA PRO A 375 -5.14 -34.48 11.27
C PRO A 375 -6.52 -34.27 10.63
N ALA A 376 -7.27 -35.36 10.43
CA ALA A 376 -8.54 -35.38 9.69
C ALA A 376 -9.64 -34.42 10.20
N GLU A 377 -9.55 -33.97 11.45
CA GLU A 377 -10.49 -33.03 12.07
C GLU A 377 -10.32 -31.57 11.59
N ASP A 378 -9.12 -31.17 11.19
CA ASP A 378 -8.86 -29.84 10.61
C ASP A 378 -9.02 -29.80 9.08
N GLN A 379 -9.15 -30.96 8.42
CA GLN A 379 -9.45 -31.03 6.98
C GLN A 379 -10.81 -30.41 6.61
N LEU A 380 -11.75 -30.32 7.56
CA LEU A 380 -13.02 -29.61 7.39
C LEU A 380 -12.84 -28.08 7.30
N ARG A 381 -11.81 -27.53 7.95
CA ARG A 381 -11.44 -26.10 7.84
C ARG A 381 -10.77 -25.79 6.50
N LEU A 382 -9.98 -26.73 5.96
CA LEU A 382 -9.32 -26.61 4.64
C LEU A 382 -10.28 -26.63 3.46
N ARG A 383 -11.45 -27.26 3.61
CA ARG A 383 -12.53 -27.20 2.59
C ARG A 383 -13.06 -25.78 2.34
N MET A 384 -12.69 -24.80 3.16
CA MET A 384 -12.93 -23.37 2.91
C MET A 384 -11.79 -22.72 2.13
N GLY A 385 -11.38 -23.31 0.99
CA GLY A 385 -10.59 -22.61 -0.02
C GLY A 385 -9.17 -23.11 -0.28
N CYS A 386 -8.65 -24.10 0.45
CA CYS A 386 -7.35 -24.73 0.14
C CYS A 386 -7.57 -26.13 -0.45
N VAL A 387 -7.20 -26.32 -1.72
CA VAL A 387 -7.52 -27.56 -2.48
C VAL A 387 -6.40 -28.61 -2.47
N GLY A 388 -5.29 -28.33 -1.79
CA GLY A 388 -4.16 -29.23 -1.62
C GLY A 388 -2.85 -28.70 -2.20
N ALA A 389 -1.84 -29.57 -2.22
CA ALA A 389 -0.49 -29.22 -2.67
C ALA A 389 -0.45 -28.86 -4.15
N ASP A 390 -1.09 -29.64 -5.01
CA ASP A 390 -1.01 -29.42 -6.45
C ASP A 390 -1.92 -28.25 -6.87
N PRO A 391 -1.42 -27.35 -7.75
CA PRO A 391 -2.24 -26.27 -8.27
C PRO A 391 -3.39 -26.86 -9.10
N LEU A 392 -4.62 -26.66 -8.61
CA LEU A 392 -5.80 -26.86 -9.44
C LEU A 392 -5.99 -25.60 -10.28
N LEU A 393 -5.83 -25.74 -11.60
CA LEU A 393 -6.16 -24.68 -12.53
C LEU A 393 -7.69 -24.49 -12.53
N PRO A 394 -8.20 -23.29 -12.21
CA PRO A 394 -9.63 -23.06 -12.24
C PRO A 394 -10.16 -23.13 -13.67
N VAL A 395 -11.46 -23.41 -13.81
CA VAL A 395 -12.14 -23.28 -15.10
C VAL A 395 -12.52 -21.82 -15.29
N VAL A 396 -11.81 -21.11 -16.17
CA VAL A 396 -12.17 -19.74 -16.56
C VAL A 396 -13.20 -19.81 -17.68
N GLY A 397 -14.47 -19.55 -17.36
CA GLY A 397 -15.58 -19.55 -18.31
C GLY A 397 -15.60 -18.32 -19.21
N GLU A 398 -16.44 -18.37 -20.25
CA GLU A 398 -16.70 -17.21 -21.11
C GLU A 398 -17.25 -16.04 -20.28
N GLY A 399 -16.66 -14.85 -20.45
CA GLY A 399 -17.03 -13.66 -19.69
C GLY A 399 -16.45 -13.61 -18.26
N GLN A 400 -15.51 -14.49 -17.92
CA GLN A 400 -14.76 -14.45 -16.66
C GLN A 400 -13.28 -14.12 -16.89
N ARG A 401 -12.58 -13.72 -15.81
CA ARG A 401 -11.14 -13.54 -15.78
C ARG A 401 -10.55 -14.10 -14.50
N GLU A 402 -9.32 -14.58 -14.56
CA GLU A 402 -8.53 -15.05 -13.42
C GLU A 402 -7.52 -13.98 -12.97
N LEU A 403 -7.49 -13.72 -11.66
CA LEU A 403 -6.36 -13.13 -10.94
C LEU A 403 -5.58 -14.25 -10.30
N ARG A 404 -4.28 -14.32 -10.56
CA ARG A 404 -3.40 -15.34 -9.99
C ARG A 404 -2.38 -14.68 -9.08
N PHE A 405 -2.32 -15.16 -7.85
CA PHE A 405 -1.40 -14.76 -6.80
C PHE A 405 -0.44 -15.92 -6.54
N GLU A 406 0.86 -15.64 -6.50
CA GLU A 406 1.89 -16.60 -6.13
C GLU A 406 2.62 -16.07 -4.91
N TYR A 407 2.75 -16.92 -3.90
CA TYR A 407 3.36 -16.56 -2.63
C TYR A 407 4.74 -17.19 -2.56
N PRO A 408 5.82 -16.39 -2.57
CA PRO A 408 7.16 -16.93 -2.46
C PRO A 408 7.32 -17.61 -1.09
N ALA A 409 7.91 -18.80 -1.08
CA ALA A 409 8.32 -19.44 0.17
C ALA A 409 9.30 -18.51 0.91
N VAL A 410 9.19 -18.46 2.24
CA VAL A 410 10.13 -17.71 3.06
C VAL A 410 11.53 -18.29 2.81
N HIS A 411 12.47 -17.47 2.34
CA HIS A 411 13.83 -17.92 2.03
C HIS A 411 14.47 -18.57 3.28
N GLY A 412 14.57 -19.89 3.25
CA GLY A 412 15.05 -20.74 4.35
C GLY A 412 14.61 -22.21 4.25
N ALA A 413 13.52 -22.50 3.53
CA ALA A 413 12.95 -23.86 3.44
C ALA A 413 13.34 -24.64 2.17
N ALA A 414 14.52 -24.40 1.60
CA ALA A 414 15.06 -25.24 0.51
C ALA A 414 16.33 -25.95 0.98
N GLY A 415 16.14 -27.09 1.66
CA GLY A 415 17.22 -28.06 1.89
C GLY A 415 17.18 -28.73 3.26
N GLN A 416 16.24 -29.65 3.48
CA GLN A 416 16.48 -30.90 4.23
C GLN A 416 15.77 -32.05 3.53
#